data_AF-A0A940FUT7-F1
#
_entry.id   AF-A0A940FUT7-F1
#
_cell.length_a   1.000
_cell.length_b   1.000
_cell.length_c   1.000
_cell.angle_alpha   90.00
_cell.angle_beta   90.00
_cell.angle_gamma   90.00
#
_symmetry.space_group_name_H-M   'P 1'
#
loop_
_entity.id
_entity.type
_entity.pdbx_description
1 polymer ?
#
loop_
_entity_poly.entity_id
_entity_poly.type
_entity_poly.pdbx_seq_one_letter_code
_entity_poly.pdbx_strand_id
1 'polypeptide(L)'
;RQGVLNGKLTWYEQKENFLAYYTVYLEKLDTYGFDKLGVGNTSYPSVNANCWFLFLRIEDKALLNRAANWMEKLIAIHPDPAWIDTYANLLYKSGDKERAISWEEKALAIVIEKQWQSDIDQFSQTLSKMRRNETTW
;
A
#
# COMPACT_ATOMS: atom_id res chain seq x y z
N ARG A 1 -15.75 -10.06 18.38
CA ARG A 1 -14.75 -8.96 18.33
C ARG A 1 -14.63 -8.34 16.94
N GLN A 2 -14.56 -9.10 15.84
CA GLN A 2 -14.52 -8.58 14.46
C GLN A 2 -15.68 -7.64 14.09
N GLY A 3 -16.91 -7.91 14.56
CA GLY A 3 -18.07 -7.05 14.33
C GLY A 3 -17.91 -5.63 14.90
N VAL A 4 -17.19 -5.45 16.01
CA VAL A 4 -16.91 -4.13 16.59
C VAL A 4 -15.96 -3.33 15.70
N LEU A 5 -14.91 -3.97 15.17
CA LEU A 5 -13.97 -3.31 14.24
C LEU A 5 -14.67 -2.95 12.93
N ASN A 6 -15.54 -3.82 12.40
CA ASN A 6 -16.32 -3.52 11.20
C ASN A 6 -17.24 -2.31 11.42
N GLY A 7 -17.96 -2.26 12.55
CA GLY A 7 -18.81 -1.11 12.88
C GLY A 7 -18.01 0.20 13.01
N LYS A 8 -16.82 0.15 13.62
CA LYS A 8 -15.92 1.32 13.69
C LYS A 8 -15.46 1.78 12.31
N LEU A 9 -15.06 0.86 11.43
CA LEU A 9 -14.64 1.19 10.06
C LEU A 9 -15.76 1.90 9.30
N THR A 10 -16.98 1.36 9.32
CA THR A 10 -18.14 1.99 8.69
C THR A 10 -18.41 3.38 9.27
N TRP A 11 -18.31 3.55 10.59
CA TRP A 11 -18.54 4.84 11.23
C TRP A 11 -17.46 5.88 10.84
N TYR A 12 -16.18 5.51 10.88
CA TYR A 12 -15.09 6.43 10.53
C TYR A 12 -15.10 6.78 9.04
N GLU A 13 -15.48 5.86 8.17
CA GLU A 13 -15.67 6.11 6.74
C GLU A 13 -16.79 7.13 6.49
N GLN A 14 -17.96 6.96 7.12
CA GLN A 14 -19.07 7.92 7.02
C GLN A 14 -18.76 9.31 7.57
N LYS A 15 -17.80 9.40 8.50
CA LYS A 15 -17.33 10.67 9.07
C LYS A 15 -16.09 11.23 8.37
N GLU A 16 -15.62 10.58 7.30
CA GLU A 16 -14.39 10.92 6.59
C GLU A 16 -13.17 11.05 7.51
N ASN A 17 -13.18 10.35 8.65
CA ASN A 17 -12.07 10.33 9.59
C ASN A 17 -11.08 9.26 9.16
N PHE A 18 -10.31 9.57 8.12
CA PHE A 18 -9.38 8.63 7.50
C PHE A 18 -8.28 8.17 8.46
N LEU A 19 -7.80 9.04 9.34
CA LEU A 19 -6.78 8.66 10.33
C LEU A 19 -7.28 7.53 11.24
N ALA A 20 -8.48 7.70 11.80
CA ALA A 20 -9.07 6.68 12.66
C ALA A 20 -9.48 5.43 11.86
N TYR A 21 -10.00 5.60 10.65
CA TYR A 21 -10.31 4.50 9.74
C TYR A 21 -9.08 3.61 9.51
N TYR A 22 -7.96 4.20 9.07
CA TYR A 22 -6.76 3.42 8.75
C TYR A 22 -6.07 2.86 9.98
N THR A 23 -6.19 3.52 11.14
CA THR A 23 -5.74 2.97 12.42
C THR A 23 -6.47 1.67 12.75
N VAL A 24 -7.80 1.68 12.67
CA VAL A 24 -8.65 0.50 12.93
C VAL A 24 -8.49 -0.56 11.84
N TYR A 25 -8.28 -0.15 10.59
CA TYR A 25 -8.05 -1.05 9.48
C TYR A 25 -6.79 -1.87 9.69
N LEU A 26 -5.67 -1.21 10.01
CA LEU A 26 -4.41 -1.88 10.30
C LEU A 26 -4.49 -2.70 11.60
N GLU A 27 -5.27 -2.27 12.61
CA GLU A 27 -5.56 -3.10 13.80
C GLU A 27 -6.29 -4.39 13.43
N LYS A 28 -7.25 -4.32 12.51
CA LYS A 28 -7.96 -5.50 12.00
C LYS A 28 -7.00 -6.45 11.29
N LEU A 29 -6.10 -5.93 10.44
CA LEU A 29 -5.06 -6.74 9.79
C LEU A 29 -4.10 -7.37 10.81
N ASP A 30 -3.64 -6.61 11.80
CA ASP A 30 -2.76 -7.14 12.86
C ASP A 30 -3.42 -8.24 13.69
N THR A 31 -4.73 -8.15 13.90
CA THR A 31 -5.47 -9.11 14.70
C THR A 31 -5.82 -10.39 13.92
N TYR A 32 -6.20 -10.24 12.65
CA TYR A 32 -6.82 -11.33 11.88
C TYR A 32 -6.01 -11.80 10.66
N GLY A 33 -5.01 -11.02 10.27
CA GLY A 33 -4.23 -11.25 9.05
C GLY A 33 -5.04 -11.05 7.77
N PHE A 34 -4.51 -11.59 6.69
CA PHE A 34 -5.19 -11.62 5.40
C PHE A 34 -6.40 -12.55 5.43
N ASP A 35 -7.48 -12.13 4.78
CA ASP A 35 -8.59 -13.02 4.51
C ASP A 35 -8.20 -14.00 3.39
N LYS A 36 -7.95 -15.25 3.78
CA LYS A 36 -7.58 -16.34 2.88
C LYS A 36 -8.73 -16.80 1.97
N LEU A 37 -9.97 -16.44 2.30
CA LEU A 37 -11.16 -16.74 1.50
C LEU A 37 -11.44 -15.64 0.46
N GLY A 38 -10.70 -14.53 0.51
CA GLY A 38 -10.84 -13.42 -0.45
C GLY A 38 -12.11 -12.58 -0.26
N VAL A 39 -12.85 -12.77 0.83
CA VAL A 39 -14.13 -12.08 1.06
C VAL A 39 -13.92 -10.93 2.05
N GLY A 40 -13.99 -9.69 1.56
CA GLY A 40 -13.98 -8.49 2.41
C GLY A 40 -12.67 -7.72 2.40
N ASN A 41 -12.59 -6.70 3.26
CA ASN A 41 -11.58 -5.65 3.17
C ASN A 41 -10.13 -6.07 3.52
N THR A 42 -9.92 -7.31 3.96
CA THR A 42 -8.61 -7.89 4.25
C THR A 42 -8.17 -8.94 3.21
N SER A 43 -8.90 -9.08 2.09
CA SER A 43 -8.43 -9.84 0.92
C SER A 43 -7.16 -9.22 0.32
N TYR A 44 -6.34 -10.00 -0.39
CA TYR A 44 -5.10 -9.50 -1.00
C TYR A 44 -5.28 -8.23 -1.86
N PRO A 45 -6.22 -8.18 -2.82
CA PRO A 45 -6.43 -6.95 -3.60
C PRO A 45 -6.98 -5.80 -2.76
N SER A 46 -7.83 -6.10 -1.76
CA SER A 46 -8.34 -5.07 -0.85
C SER A 46 -7.26 -4.50 0.05
N VAL A 47 -6.26 -5.28 0.46
CA VAL A 47 -5.13 -4.77 1.23
C VAL A 47 -4.32 -3.80 0.40
N ASN A 48 -3.96 -4.17 -0.83
CA ASN A 48 -3.27 -3.26 -1.72
C ASN A 48 -4.07 -1.95 -1.91
N ALA A 49 -5.36 -2.04 -2.24
CA ALA A 49 -6.20 -0.87 -2.44
C ALA A 49 -6.28 0.03 -1.20
N ASN A 50 -6.46 -0.55 -0.01
CA ASN A 50 -6.49 0.22 1.24
C ASN A 50 -5.13 0.86 1.54
N CYS A 51 -4.02 0.17 1.26
CA CYS A 51 -2.67 0.70 1.44
C CYS A 51 -2.37 1.86 0.49
N TRP A 52 -2.81 1.77 -0.77
CA TRP A 52 -2.76 2.88 -1.73
C TRP A 52 -3.57 4.10 -1.26
N PHE A 53 -4.82 3.90 -0.81
CA PHE A 53 -5.62 5.01 -0.30
C PHE A 53 -5.09 5.60 1.00
N LEU A 54 -4.47 4.77 1.85
CA LEU A 54 -3.77 5.23 3.04
C LEU A 54 -2.59 6.13 2.63
N PHE A 55 -1.76 5.70 1.68
CA PHE A 55 -0.67 6.50 1.13
C PHE A 55 -1.13 7.88 0.66
N LEU A 56 -2.25 7.95 -0.08
CA LEU A 56 -2.79 9.22 -0.58
C LEU A 56 -3.32 10.15 0.52
N ARG A 57 -3.78 9.63 1.65
CA ARG A 57 -4.56 10.39 2.65
C ARG A 57 -3.82 10.63 3.96
N ILE A 58 -2.77 9.88 4.26
CA ILE A 58 -2.12 9.85 5.56
C ILE A 58 -0.66 10.31 5.45
N GLU A 59 -0.26 11.19 6.37
CA GLU A 59 1.11 11.69 6.53
C GLU A 59 1.83 11.05 7.75
N ASP A 60 1.09 10.34 8.61
CA ASP A 60 1.65 9.69 9.79
C ASP A 60 2.61 8.57 9.38
N LYS A 61 3.91 8.78 9.66
CA LYS A 61 4.98 7.82 9.31
C LYS A 61 4.82 6.46 9.96
N ALA A 62 4.26 6.38 11.17
CA ALA A 62 4.07 5.11 11.85
C ALA A 62 2.99 4.27 11.14
N LEU A 63 1.89 4.90 10.73
CA LEU A 63 0.85 4.24 9.93
C LEU A 63 1.35 3.86 8.53
N LEU A 64 2.11 4.74 7.87
CA LEU A 64 2.73 4.44 6.56
C LEU A 64 3.68 3.24 6.65
N ASN A 65 4.56 3.20 7.66
CA ASN A 65 5.46 2.07 7.89
C ASN A 65 4.71 0.77 8.23
N ARG A 66 3.64 0.86 9.02
CA ARG A 66 2.82 -0.31 9.35
C ARG A 66 2.09 -0.85 8.12
N ALA A 67 1.60 0.01 7.23
CA ALA A 67 1.06 -0.38 5.93
C ALA A 67 2.14 -1.00 5.02
N ALA A 68 3.33 -0.41 4.97
CA ALA A 68 4.47 -0.94 4.21
C ALA A 68 4.83 -2.36 4.66
N ASN A 69 4.83 -2.65 5.96
CA ASN A 69 5.07 -4.00 6.49
C ASN A 69 4.00 -5.02 6.05
N TRP A 70 2.75 -4.58 5.86
CA TRP A 70 1.70 -5.45 5.32
C TRP A 70 1.86 -5.70 3.83
N MET A 71 2.25 -4.66 3.08
CA MET A 71 2.57 -4.79 1.66
C MET A 71 3.78 -5.70 1.44
N GLU A 72 4.82 -5.63 2.27
CA GLU A 72 5.98 -6.53 2.21
C GLU A 72 5.57 -8.01 2.36
N LYS A 73 4.67 -8.31 3.31
CA LYS A 73 4.11 -9.67 3.47
C LYS A 73 3.29 -10.09 2.25
N LEU A 74 2.56 -9.15 1.66
CA LEU A 74 1.69 -9.40 0.52
C LEU A 74 2.49 -9.72 -0.74
N ILE A 75 3.52 -8.93 -1.06
CA ILE A 75 4.39 -9.15 -2.22
C ILE A 75 5.23 -10.42 -2.09
N ALA A 76 5.53 -10.87 -0.87
CA ALA A 76 6.21 -12.14 -0.62
C ALA A 76 5.32 -13.36 -0.99
N ILE A 77 4.00 -13.19 -0.98
CA ILE A 77 3.03 -14.23 -1.39
C ILE A 77 2.79 -14.16 -2.90
N HIS A 78 2.58 -12.96 -3.43
CA HIS A 78 2.34 -12.73 -4.85
C HIS A 78 3.03 -11.41 -5.26
N PRO A 79 4.15 -11.48 -6.01
CA PRO A 79 4.91 -10.30 -6.41
C PRO A 79 4.27 -9.60 -7.62
N ASP A 80 3.06 -9.07 -7.43
CA ASP A 80 2.37 -8.28 -8.44
C ASP A 80 3.05 -6.90 -8.54
N PRO A 81 3.40 -6.42 -9.74
CA PRO A 81 4.16 -5.18 -9.87
C PRO A 81 3.40 -3.94 -9.39
N ALA A 82 2.06 -3.91 -9.46
CA ALA A 82 1.28 -2.81 -8.88
C ALA A 82 1.29 -2.82 -7.35
N TRP A 83 1.43 -4.00 -6.74
CA TRP A 83 1.57 -4.13 -5.28
C TRP A 83 2.97 -3.75 -4.82
N ILE A 84 3.98 -4.04 -5.64
CA ILE A 84 5.36 -3.58 -5.42
C ILE A 84 5.44 -2.05 -5.53
N ASP A 85 4.80 -1.41 -6.52
CA ASP A 85 4.73 0.06 -6.64
C ASP A 85 4.04 0.69 -5.41
N THR A 86 2.93 0.11 -4.94
CA THR A 86 2.27 0.56 -3.69
C THR A 86 3.21 0.48 -2.49
N TYR A 87 3.99 -0.61 -2.38
CA TYR A 87 4.98 -0.77 -1.32
C TYR A 87 6.10 0.28 -1.41
N ALA A 88 6.65 0.50 -2.60
CA ALA A 88 7.71 1.48 -2.84
C ALA A 88 7.25 2.89 -2.48
N ASN A 89 6.03 3.29 -2.86
CA ASN A 89 5.46 4.58 -2.51
C ASN A 89 5.26 4.78 -1.00
N LEU A 90 4.84 3.74 -0.28
CA LEU A 90 4.73 3.79 1.18
C LEU A 90 6.09 3.98 1.86
N LEU A 91 7.10 3.22 1.45
CA LEU A 91 8.48 3.37 1.93
C LEU A 91 9.01 4.78 1.65
N TYR A 92 8.76 5.28 0.44
CA TYR A 92 9.22 6.58 0.01
C TYR A 92 8.62 7.70 0.87
N LYS A 93 7.29 7.66 1.06
CA LYS A 93 6.56 8.65 1.86
C LYS A 93 6.92 8.56 3.35
N SER A 94 7.19 7.37 3.87
CA SER A 94 7.63 7.20 5.27
C SER A 94 9.08 7.63 5.51
N GLY A 95 9.90 7.68 4.45
CA GLY A 95 11.25 8.24 4.44
C GLY A 95 12.37 7.24 4.10
N ASP A 96 12.05 5.97 3.88
CA ASP A 96 13.00 4.92 3.48
C ASP A 96 13.23 4.93 1.96
N LYS A 97 13.84 6.02 1.49
CA LYS A 97 13.92 6.36 0.06
C LYS A 97 14.78 5.38 -0.74
N GLU A 98 15.87 4.88 -0.14
CA GLU A 98 16.77 3.93 -0.82
C GLU A 98 16.06 2.60 -1.09
N ARG A 99 15.35 2.06 -0.09
CA ARG A 99 14.56 0.83 -0.28
C ARG A 99 13.40 1.08 -1.25
N ALA A 100 12.74 2.23 -1.18
CA ALA A 100 11.68 2.58 -2.12
C ALA A 100 12.15 2.52 -3.58
N ILE A 101 13.27 3.20 -3.89
CA ILE A 101 13.86 3.20 -5.24
C ILE A 101 14.17 1.77 -5.70
N SER A 102 14.78 0.95 -4.84
CA SER A 102 15.11 -0.44 -5.18
C SER A 102 13.87 -1.30 -5.46
N TRP A 103 12.76 -1.07 -4.76
CA TRP A 103 11.52 -1.80 -5.02
C TRP A 103 10.79 -1.30 -6.27
N GLU A 104 10.78 0.00 -6.52
CA GLU A 104 10.21 0.58 -7.73
C GLU A 104 10.96 0.11 -8.99
N GLU A 105 12.29 -0.02 -8.92
CA GLU A 105 13.10 -0.62 -9.98
C GLU A 105 12.69 -2.06 -10.29
N LYS A 106 12.33 -2.85 -9.26
CA LYS A 106 11.82 -4.23 -9.46
C LYS A 106 10.44 -4.23 -10.12
N ALA A 107 9.54 -3.35 -9.70
CA ALA A 107 8.22 -3.21 -10.34
C ALA A 107 8.38 -2.86 -11.83
N LEU A 108 9.22 -1.87 -12.12
CA LEU A 108 9.52 -1.43 -13.48
C LEU A 108 10.14 -2.55 -14.33
N ALA A 109 11.09 -3.32 -13.78
CA ALA A 109 11.69 -4.44 -14.49
C ALA A 109 10.65 -5.51 -14.91
N ILE A 110 9.71 -5.84 -14.02
CA ILE A 110 8.64 -6.81 -14.30
C ILE A 110 7.74 -6.32 -15.43
N VAL A 111 7.33 -5.05 -15.43
CA VAL A 111 6.41 -4.53 -16.46
C VAL A 111 7.10 -4.31 -17.81
N ILE A 112 8.40 -4.03 -17.82
CA ILE A 112 9.24 -4.02 -19.03
C ILE A 112 9.28 -5.42 -19.64
N GLU A 113 9.57 -6.45 -18.83
CA GLU A 113 9.60 -7.85 -19.29
C GLU A 113 8.26 -8.28 -19.88
N LYS A 114 7.16 -7.87 -19.26
CA LYS A 114 5.79 -8.18 -19.71
C LYS A 114 5.26 -7.26 -20.81
N GLN A 115 6.01 -6.24 -21.22
CA GLN A 115 5.62 -5.25 -22.23
C GLN A 115 4.31 -4.52 -21.89
N TRP A 116 4.05 -4.26 -20.61
CA TRP A 116 2.87 -3.53 -20.15
C TRP A 116 3.09 -2.03 -20.25
N GLN A 117 2.94 -1.47 -21.46
CA GLN A 117 3.37 -0.10 -21.77
C GLN A 117 2.83 0.98 -20.81
N SER A 118 1.55 0.88 -20.41
CA SER A 118 0.96 1.83 -19.45
C SER A 118 1.70 1.84 -18.11
N ASP A 119 2.04 0.66 -17.60
CA ASP A 119 2.72 0.52 -16.31
C ASP A 119 4.21 0.89 -16.43
N ILE A 120 4.84 0.64 -17.58
CA ILE A 120 6.20 1.10 -17.87
C ILE A 120 6.27 2.62 -17.73
N ASP A 121 5.34 3.34 -18.35
CA ASP A 121 5.32 4.81 -18.33
C ASP A 121 5.07 5.32 -16.91
N GLN A 122 4.10 4.73 -16.20
CA GLN A 122 3.76 5.10 -14.83
C GLN A 122 4.93 4.86 -13.86
N PHE A 123 5.49 3.65 -13.80
CA PHE A 123 6.55 3.30 -12.85
C PHE A 123 7.87 4.02 -13.19
N SER A 124 8.14 4.27 -14.47
CA SER A 124 9.29 5.11 -14.87
C SER A 124 9.16 6.55 -14.34
N GLN A 125 7.93 7.10 -14.35
CA GLN A 125 7.67 8.42 -13.82
C GLN A 125 7.80 8.45 -12.29
N THR A 126 7.22 7.47 -11.60
CA THR A 126 7.35 7.30 -10.14
C THR A 126 8.81 7.19 -9.72
N LEU A 127 9.58 6.29 -10.35
CA LEU A 127 11.00 6.11 -10.08
C LEU A 127 11.82 7.38 -10.32
N SER A 128 11.51 8.11 -11.39
CA SER A 128 12.18 9.38 -11.69
C SER A 128 11.94 10.43 -10.60
N LYS A 129 10.70 10.55 -10.12
CA LYS A 129 10.35 11.44 -8.99
C LYS A 129 11.09 11.03 -7.72
N MET A 130 11.10 9.74 -7.38
CA MET A 130 11.82 9.24 -6.19
C MET A 130 13.32 9.57 -6.24
N ARG A 131 13.97 9.35 -7.38
CA ARG A 131 15.40 9.67 -7.58
C ARG A 131 15.70 11.17 -7.48
N ARG A 132 14.75 12.03 -7.87
CA ARG A 132 14.86 13.49 -7.73
C ARG A 132 14.38 14.01 -6.38
N ASN A 133 13.98 13.11 -5.46
CA ASN A 133 13.44 13.48 -4.16
C ASN A 133 12.16 14.34 -4.24
N GLU A 134 11.31 14.11 -5.25
CA GLU A 134 10.03 14.78 -5.48
C GLU A 134 8.86 13.95 -4.94
N THR A 135 7.69 14.56 -4.71
CA THR A 135 6.50 13.81 -4.25
C THR A 135 5.96 12.91 -5.35
N THR A 136 5.56 11.70 -4.97
CA THR A 136 4.90 10.72 -5.85
C THR A 136 3.37 10.76 -5.72
N TRP A 137 2.85 11.47 -4.71
CA TRP A 137 1.45 11.81 -4.49
C TRP A 137 1.16 13.28 -4.80
#